data_AF-A0A927RWW7-F1
#
_entry.id   AF-A0A927RWW7-F1
#
_cell.length_a   1.000
_cell.length_b   1.000
_cell.length_c   1.000
_cell.angle_alpha   90.00
_cell.angle_beta   90.00
_cell.angle_gamma   90.00
#
_symmetry.space_group_name_H-M   'P 1'
#
loop_
_entity.id
_entity.type
_entity.pdbx_description
1 polymer ?
#
loop_
_entity_poly.entity_id
_entity_poly.type
_entity_poly.pdbx_seq_one_letter_code
_entity_poly.pdbx_strand_id
1 'polypeptide(L)'
;MICLRINMKNIRTCIACRKKFDKTNHNFIKITINENNCIINNDNSVFGRSCYICKDENCIKKVIKNKIINKVLKKPIDNNIYEKLNLI
;
A
#
# COMPACT_ATOMS: atom_id res chain seq x y z
N MET A 1 22.86 -2.24 27.19
CA MET A 1 21.83 -3.20 26.74
C MET A 1 20.58 -2.40 26.35
N ILE A 2 20.51 -1.92 25.12
CA ILE A 2 19.45 -1.01 24.69
C ILE A 2 18.21 -1.88 24.43
N CYS A 3 17.26 -1.82 25.34
CA CYS A 3 15.96 -2.45 25.18
C CYS A 3 15.22 -1.69 24.06
N LEU A 4 15.36 -2.16 22.81
CA LEU A 4 14.59 -1.66 21.67
C LEU A 4 13.12 -1.95 21.93
N ARG A 5 12.46 -0.98 22.54
CA ARG A 5 11.03 -0.98 22.83
C ARG A 5 10.30 -0.90 21.49
N ILE A 6 10.00 -2.06 20.91
CA ILE A 6 9.19 -2.18 19.69
C ILE A 6 7.80 -1.66 20.03
N ASN A 7 7.59 -0.37 19.78
CA ASN A 7 6.34 0.31 20.04
C ASN A 7 5.36 -0.08 18.92
N MET A 8 4.61 -1.17 19.09
CA MET A 8 3.53 -1.66 18.21
C MET A 8 2.34 -0.68 18.14
N LYS A 9 2.58 0.57 17.72
CA LYS A 9 1.57 1.63 17.74
C LYS A 9 0.87 1.85 16.39
N ASN A 10 1.31 1.22 15.30
CA ASN A 10 0.75 1.51 13.98
C ASN A 10 0.70 0.28 13.06
N ILE A 11 -0.23 -0.62 13.35
CA ILE A 11 -0.47 -1.82 12.55
C ILE A 11 -1.28 -1.46 11.30
N ARG A 12 -0.83 -1.93 10.13
CA ARG A 12 -1.51 -1.78 8.84
C ARG A 12 -1.79 -3.16 8.24
N THR A 13 -2.89 -3.24 7.52
CA THR A 13 -3.30 -4.47 6.83
C THR A 13 -2.96 -4.35 5.36
N CYS A 14 -2.24 -5.34 4.83
CA CYS A 14 -1.97 -5.42 3.40
C CYS A 14 -3.25 -5.79 2.64
N ILE A 15 -3.57 -5.06 1.57
CA ILE A 15 -4.77 -5.36 0.76
C ILE A 15 -4.68 -6.67 -0.03
N ALA A 16 -3.46 -7.16 -0.28
CA ALA A 16 -3.19 -8.36 -1.06
C ALA A 16 -3.27 -9.64 -0.22
N CYS A 17 -2.43 -9.72 0.82
CA CYS A 17 -2.32 -10.91 1.67
C CYS A 17 -3.22 -10.86 2.90
N ARG A 18 -3.88 -9.71 3.18
CA ARG A 18 -4.77 -9.48 4.34
C ARG A 18 -4.10 -9.69 5.70
N LYS A 19 -2.78 -9.86 5.75
CA LYS A 19 -2.00 -9.92 6.98
C LYS A 19 -1.78 -8.52 7.56
N LYS A 20 -1.62 -8.47 8.87
CA LYS A 20 -1.34 -7.27 9.66
C LYS A 20 0.16 -7.17 9.90
N PHE A 21 0.75 -6.00 9.65
CA PHE A 21 2.15 -5.73 9.95
C PHE A 21 2.32 -4.34 10.56
N ASP A 22 3.41 -4.15 11.30
CA ASP A 22 3.77 -2.83 11.81
C ASP A 22 4.26 -1.92 10.68
N LYS A 23 3.67 -0.73 10.57
CA LYS A 23 4.02 0.29 9.57
C LYS A 23 5.51 0.64 9.61
N THR A 24 6.10 0.72 10.81
CA THR A 24 7.47 1.19 11.01
C THR A 24 8.51 0.13 10.61
N ASN A 25 8.21 -1.14 10.83
CA ASN A 25 9.17 -2.24 10.67
C ASN A 25 8.98 -3.03 9.37
N HIS A 26 7.86 -2.82 8.68
CA HIS A 26 7.51 -3.55 7.47
C HIS A 26 7.54 -2.65 6.23
N ASN A 27 8.11 -3.17 5.15
CA ASN A 27 8.22 -2.45 3.89
C ASN A 27 6.88 -2.45 3.14
N PHE A 28 6.13 -1.36 3.32
CA PHE A 28 4.89 -1.12 2.61
C PHE A 28 5.06 -0.16 1.44
N ILE A 29 4.40 -0.49 0.33
CA ILE A 29 4.05 0.47 -0.72
C ILE A 29 2.73 1.11 -0.31
N LYS A 30 2.75 2.44 -0.10
CA LYS A 30 1.56 3.23 0.17
C LYS A 30 1.03 3.78 -1.14
N ILE A 31 -0.25 3.58 -1.41
CA ILE A 31 -0.92 4.18 -2.55
C ILE A 31 -2.05 5.03 -2.02
N THR A 32 -2.08 6.30 -2.38
CA THR A 32 -3.18 7.21 -2.03
C THR A 32 -3.85 7.69 -3.29
N ILE A 33 -5.17 7.72 -3.23
CA ILE A 33 -6.02 8.34 -4.23
C ILE A 33 -6.61 9.60 -3.66
N ASN A 34 -6.41 10.69 -4.40
CA ASN A 34 -7.12 11.93 -4.22
C ASN A 34 -8.24 12.07 -5.27
N GLU A 35 -8.87 13.23 -5.39
CA GLU A 35 -10.01 13.43 -6.29
C GLU A 35 -9.72 12.98 -7.73
N ASN A 36 -8.56 13.35 -8.27
CA ASN A 36 -8.20 13.08 -9.67
C ASN A 36 -6.93 12.23 -9.84
N ASN A 37 -6.11 12.07 -8.79
CA ASN A 37 -4.76 11.52 -8.91
C ASN A 37 -4.53 10.29 -8.02
N CYS A 38 -3.83 9.29 -8.58
CA CYS A 38 -3.29 8.14 -7.84
C CYS A 38 -1.78 8.33 -7.65
N ILE A 39 -1.33 8.34 -6.39
CA ILE A 39 0.06 8.61 -6.04
C ILE A 39 0.63 7.42 -5.28
N ILE A 40 1.78 6.92 -5.73
CA ILE A 40 2.52 5.80 -5.14
C ILE A 40 3.64 6.37 -4.25
N ASN A 41 3.88 5.75 -3.09
CA ASN A 41 4.92 6.13 -2.12
C ASN A 41 4.88 7.60 -1.71
N ASN A 42 3.69 8.09 -1.39
CA ASN A 42 3.52 9.47 -0.97
C ASN A 42 3.81 9.71 0.52
N ASP A 43 4.16 10.95 0.82
CA ASP A 43 4.28 11.43 2.19
C ASP A 43 2.96 11.37 2.95
N ASN A 44 3.04 11.43 4.28
CA ASN A 44 1.86 11.47 5.13
C ASN A 44 1.06 12.78 4.99
N SER A 45 1.62 13.81 4.36
CA SER A 45 0.96 15.11 4.10
C SER A 45 -0.04 15.06 2.94
N VAL A 46 -0.07 13.98 2.16
CA VAL A 46 -1.02 13.84 1.06
C VAL A 46 -2.34 13.29 1.58
N PHE A 47 -3.38 14.12 1.45
CA PHE A 47 -4.75 13.77 1.86
C PHE A 47 -5.45 12.92 0.79
N GLY A 48 -6.21 11.92 1.24
CA GLY A 48 -6.97 11.03 0.37
C GLY A 48 -7.18 9.63 0.95
N ARG A 49 -7.87 8.77 0.20
CA ARG A 49 -8.03 7.35 0.57
C ARG A 49 -6.74 6.62 0.27
N SER A 50 -6.18 5.94 1.27
CA SER A 50 -4.92 5.21 1.14
C SER A 50 -5.09 3.72 1.36
N CYS A 51 -4.26 2.94 0.66
CA CYS A 51 -4.09 1.52 0.89
C CYS A 51 -2.61 1.16 1.02
N TYR A 52 -2.35 0.03 1.64
CA TYR A 52 -1.01 -0.48 1.92
C TYR A 52 -0.85 -1.85 1.27
N ILE A 53 0.27 -2.05 0.57
CA ILE A 53 0.64 -3.31 -0.08
C ILE A 53 2.04 -3.68 0.38
N CYS A 54 2.28 -4.94 0.72
CA CYS A 54 3.64 -5.41 1.02
C CYS A 54 4.51 -5.32 -0.23
N LYS A 55 5.78 -4.92 -0.09
CA LYS A 55 6.77 -4.93 -1.18
C LYS A 55 7.24 -6.36 -1.52
N ASP A 56 6.30 -7.29 -1.64
CA ASP A 56 6.52 -8.67 -2.06
C ASP A 56 5.92 -8.85 -3.45
N GLU A 57 6.67 -9.48 -4.37
CA GLU A 57 6.17 -9.77 -5.72
C GLU A 57 4.82 -10.51 -5.70
N ASN A 58 4.65 -11.44 -4.76
CA ASN A 58 3.40 -12.19 -4.60
C ASN A 58 2.21 -11.29 -4.27
N CYS A 59 2.42 -10.25 -3.46
CA CYS A 59 1.39 -9.28 -3.14
C CYS A 59 1.10 -8.38 -4.34
N ILE A 60 2.13 -7.91 -5.03
CA ILE A 60 2.02 -7.05 -6.21
C ILE A 60 1.28 -7.78 -7.34
N LYS A 61 1.70 -8.99 -7.71
CA LYS A 61 1.05 -9.83 -8.74
C LYS A 61 -0.43 -10.07 -8.42
N LYS A 62 -0.77 -10.37 -7.16
CA LYS A 62 -2.17 -10.56 -6.73
C LYS A 62 -2.99 -9.28 -6.89
N VAL A 63 -2.42 -8.13 -6.54
CA VAL A 63 -3.10 -6.84 -6.64
C VAL A 63 -3.39 -6.47 -8.09
N ILE A 64 -2.40 -6.65 -8.98
CA ILE A 64 -2.52 -6.40 -10.41
C ILE A 64 -3.56 -7.34 -11.04
N LYS A 65 -3.41 -8.66 -10.82
CA LYS A 65 -4.29 -9.69 -11.40
C LYS A 65 -5.76 -9.47 -11.07
N ASN A 66 -6.05 -9.13 -9.81
CA ASN A 66 -7.43 -9.01 -9.32
C ASN A 66 -7.95 -7.56 -9.34
N LYS A 67 -7.17 -6.60 -9.85
CA LYS A 67 -7.45 -5.15 -9.80
C LYS A 67 -7.98 -4.70 -8.43
N ILE A 68 -7.32 -5.19 -7.37
CA ILE A 68 -7.79 -5.05 -5.97
C ILE A 68 -7.85 -3.58 -5.57
N ILE A 69 -6.95 -2.76 -6.11
CA ILE A 69 -6.86 -1.34 -5.77
C ILE A 69 -8.15 -0.62 -6.16
N ASN A 70 -8.72 -0.89 -7.34
CA ASN A 70 -10.00 -0.29 -7.77
C ASN A 70 -11.14 -0.66 -6.81
N LYS A 71 -11.16 -1.92 -6.33
CA LYS A 71 -12.19 -2.41 -5.40
C LYS A 71 -12.08 -1.75 -4.02
N VAL A 72 -10.85 -1.63 -3.49
CA VAL A 72 -10.60 -1.08 -2.15
C VAL A 72 -10.81 0.44 -2.14
N LEU A 73 -10.35 1.13 -3.18
CA LEU A 73 -10.41 2.59 -3.25
C LEU A 73 -11.71 3.11 -3.89
N LYS A 74 -12.56 2.20 -4.38
CA LYS A 74 -13.87 2.47 -5.00
C LYS A 74 -13.82 3.52 -6.12
N LYS A 75 -12.69 3.57 -6.84
CA LYS A 75 -12.47 4.46 -7.98
C LYS A 75 -11.80 3.68 -9.11
N PRO A 76 -12.09 4.03 -10.38
CA PRO A 76 -11.30 3.53 -11.49
C PRO A 76 -9.87 4.07 -11.36
N ILE A 77 -8.89 3.19 -11.57
CA ILE A 77 -7.47 3.52 -11.56
C ILE A 77 -6.91 3.12 -12.92
N ASP A 78 -6.11 3.99 -13.51
CA ASP A 78 -5.45 3.76 -14.78
C ASP A 78 -4.48 2.59 -14.73
N ASN A 79 -4.39 1.86 -15.84
CA ASN A 79 -3.46 0.75 -16.00
C ASN A 79 -1.99 1.18 -15.81
N ASN A 80 -1.66 2.44 -16.10
CA ASN A 80 -0.32 3.01 -15.88
C ASN A 80 0.14 2.87 -14.41
N ILE A 81 -0.77 2.97 -13.43
CA ILE A 81 -0.42 2.77 -12.01
C ILE A 81 -0.05 1.30 -11.74
N TYR A 82 -0.74 0.35 -12.38
CA TYR A 82 -0.45 -1.08 -12.26
C TYR A 82 0.88 -1.44 -12.92
N GLU A 83 1.23 -0.80 -14.04
CA GLU A 83 2.53 -0.97 -14.69
C GLU A 83 3.65 -0.41 -13.81
N LYS A 84 3.47 0.79 -13.24
CA LYS A 84 4.42 1.36 -12.27
C LYS A 84 4.65 0.44 -11.07
N LEU A 85 3.58 -0.18 -10.57
CA LEU A 85 3.68 -1.18 -9.48
C LEU A 85 4.47 -2.42 -9.88
N ASN A 86 4.43 -2.84 -11.14
CA ASN A 86 5.17 -4.00 -11.63
C ASN A 86 6.68 -3.72 -11.78
N LEU A 87 7.08 -2.44 -11.82
CA LEU A 87 8.47 -1.99 -11.94
C LEU A 87 9.15 -1.72 -10.58
N ILE A 88 8.42 -1.86 -9.47
CA ILE A 88 8.89 -1.59 -8.09
C ILE A 88 9.36 -2.87 -7.40
#